data_AF-A0A7K4N4D9-F1
#
_entry.id   AF-A0A7K4N4D9-F1
#
_cell.length_a   1.000
_cell.length_b   1.000
_cell.length_c   1.000
_cell.angle_alpha   90.00
_cell.angle_beta   90.00
_cell.angle_gamma   90.00
#
_symmetry.space_group_name_H-M   'P 1'
#
loop_
_entity.id
_entity.type
_entity.pdbx_description
1 polymer ?
#
loop_
_entity_poly.entity_id
_entity_poly.type
_entity_poly.pdbx_seq_one_letter_code
_entity_poly.pdbx_strand_id
1 'polypeptide(L)'
;MKDIKLTLDNLNIKPNSEIKGHVTVNYPGMYDGVVINTQIIGSNKLIVYKSYNDEKISNNVSRLFISRDVMPDNKAKFTAVIEFEPKQSHDVKFRASIIEQHKEVESDQMFAKFSA
;
A
#
# COMPACT_ATOMS: atom_id res chain seq x y z
N MET A 1 17.77 -5.11 -10.91
CA MET A 1 16.71 -4.10 -10.65
C MET A 1 15.64 -4.80 -9.83
N LYS A 2 14.93 -4.14 -8.90
CA LYS A 2 13.83 -4.81 -8.18
C LYS A 2 12.62 -4.93 -9.09
N ASP A 3 11.96 -6.09 -9.07
CA ASP A 3 10.77 -6.37 -9.88
C ASP A 3 9.53 -5.62 -9.41
N ILE A 4 9.51 -5.21 -8.14
CA ILE A 4 8.53 -4.26 -7.60
C ILE A 4 9.23 -3.30 -6.67
N LYS A 5 8.76 -2.04 -6.66
CA LYS A 5 9.23 -1.00 -5.76
C LYS A 5 8.04 -0.29 -5.15
N LEU A 6 8.01 -0.21 -3.83
CA LEU A 6 7.03 0.54 -3.06
C LEU A 6 7.68 1.76 -2.43
N THR A 7 7.05 2.93 -2.56
CA THR A 7 7.47 4.17 -1.91
C THR A 7 6.28 4.94 -1.36
N LEU A 8 6.51 5.73 -0.32
CA LEU A 8 5.55 6.69 0.23
C LEU A 8 6.10 8.10 0.09
N ASP A 9 5.22 9.08 -0.09
CA ASP A 9 5.62 10.50 -0.14
C ASP A 9 6.16 10.99 1.21
N ASN A 10 5.65 10.44 2.30
CA ASN A 10 6.06 10.77 3.66
C ASN A 10 6.10 9.51 4.53
N LEU A 11 7.22 9.33 5.23
CA LEU A 11 7.41 8.24 6.19
C LEU A 11 6.95 8.60 7.61
N ASN A 12 6.60 9.86 7.87
CA ASN A 12 6.01 10.31 9.13
C ASN A 12 4.51 10.49 8.97
N ILE A 13 3.76 9.50 9.43
CA ILE A 13 2.31 9.43 9.34
C ILE A 13 1.70 10.08 10.58
N LYS A 14 0.74 10.97 10.34
CA LYS A 14 -0.10 11.59 11.36
C LYS A 14 -1.53 11.02 11.30
N PRO A 15 -2.26 10.98 12.42
CA PRO A 15 -3.66 10.61 12.44
C PRO A 15 -4.46 11.46 11.48
N ASN A 16 -5.44 10.86 10.79
CA ASN A 16 -6.33 11.52 9.85
C ASN A 16 -5.66 12.24 8.67
N SER A 17 -4.35 12.10 8.51
CA SER A 17 -3.60 12.65 7.40
C SER A 17 -3.55 11.67 6.24
N GLU A 18 -3.59 12.20 5.03
CA GLU A 18 -3.52 11.40 3.81
C GLU A 18 -2.11 10.83 3.61
N ILE A 19 -2.04 9.52 3.47
CA ILE A 19 -0.84 8.77 3.12
C ILE A 19 -0.91 8.51 1.63
N LYS A 20 0.10 8.97 0.89
CA LYS A 20 0.23 8.74 -0.55
C LYS A 20 1.34 7.73 -0.79
N GLY A 21 0.99 6.66 -1.50
CA GLY A 21 1.92 5.61 -1.85
C GLY A 21 1.96 5.35 -3.34
N HIS A 22 3.12 4.90 -3.78
CA HIS A 22 3.45 4.65 -5.18
C HIS A 22 4.06 3.25 -5.30
N VAL A 23 3.56 2.50 -6.27
CA VAL A 23 4.11 1.20 -6.66
C VAL A 23 4.58 1.29 -8.10
N THR A 24 5.79 0.80 -8.36
CA THR A 24 6.31 0.59 -9.72
C THR A 24 6.66 -0.89 -9.88
N VAL A 25 6.19 -1.50 -10.96
CA VAL A 25 6.47 -2.91 -11.30
C VAL A 25 7.40 -2.96 -12.50
N ASN A 26 8.51 -3.68 -12.37
CA ASN A 26 9.47 -3.97 -13.43
C ASN A 26 9.55 -5.47 -13.75
N TYR A 27 8.62 -6.27 -13.21
CA TYR A 27 8.55 -7.71 -13.44
C TYR A 27 8.27 -8.01 -14.91
N PRO A 28 9.12 -8.82 -15.58
CA PRO A 28 8.98 -9.11 -17.01
C PRO A 28 7.87 -10.13 -17.31
N GLY A 29 7.41 -10.89 -16.31
CA GLY A 29 6.37 -11.90 -16.46
C GLY A 29 4.96 -11.32 -16.60
N MET A 30 4.01 -12.18 -16.99
CA MET A 30 2.60 -11.84 -16.92
C MET A 30 2.13 -11.94 -15.48
N TYR A 31 1.38 -10.95 -15.01
CA TYR A 31 0.84 -10.93 -13.66
C TYR A 31 -0.57 -10.33 -13.68
N ASP A 32 -1.36 -10.67 -12.66
CA ASP A 32 -2.78 -10.28 -12.51
C ASP A 32 -2.87 -8.85 -11.99
N GLY A 33 -2.02 -8.50 -11.02
CA GLY A 33 -2.01 -7.18 -10.40
C GLY A 33 -1.09 -7.09 -9.20
N VAL A 34 -1.25 -6.01 -8.43
CA VAL A 34 -0.52 -5.79 -7.19
C VAL A 34 -1.47 -5.81 -6.01
N VAL A 35 -1.04 -6.46 -4.94
CA VAL A 35 -1.68 -6.41 -3.63
C VAL A 35 -0.88 -5.53 -2.69
N ILE A 36 -1.53 -4.58 -2.04
CA ILE A 36 -0.95 -3.72 -1.01
C ILE A 36 -1.56 -4.11 0.34
N ASN A 37 -0.71 -4.53 1.25
CA ASN A 37 -1.04 -4.87 2.63
C ASN A 37 -0.29 -3.92 3.57
N THR A 38 -0.99 -3.49 4.62
CA THR A 38 -0.41 -2.61 5.65
C THR A 38 -0.65 -3.22 7.02
N GLN A 39 0.38 -3.21 7.85
CA GLN A 39 0.35 -3.69 9.22
C GLN A 39 0.89 -2.62 10.18
N ILE A 40 0.14 -2.31 11.22
CA ILE A 40 0.57 -1.39 12.28
C ILE A 40 1.16 -2.23 13.42
N ILE A 41 2.46 -2.13 13.66
CA ILE A 41 3.15 -2.95 14.66
C ILE A 41 2.70 -2.55 16.07
N GLY A 42 2.29 -3.55 16.86
CA GLY A 42 1.76 -3.32 18.20
C GLY A 42 0.33 -2.77 18.25
N SER A 43 -0.42 -2.86 17.15
CA SER A 43 -1.84 -2.49 17.09
C SER A 43 -2.63 -3.45 16.20
N ASN A 44 -3.86 -3.78 16.60
CA ASN A 44 -4.80 -4.55 15.78
C ASN A 44 -5.68 -3.65 14.89
N LYS A 45 -5.46 -2.34 14.92
CA LYS A 45 -6.21 -1.40 14.10
C LYS A 45 -5.71 -1.42 12.67
N LEU A 46 -6.62 -1.14 11.74
CA LEU A 46 -6.37 -1.19 10.31
C LEU A 46 -6.23 0.21 9.73
N ILE A 47 -5.52 0.30 8.61
CA ILE A 47 -5.53 1.46 7.73
C ILE A 47 -6.80 1.44 6.86
N VAL A 48 -7.25 2.60 6.41
CA VAL A 48 -8.36 2.75 5.47
C VAL A 48 -7.83 3.26 4.15
N TYR A 49 -7.88 2.45 3.09
CA TYR A 49 -7.57 2.91 1.74
C TYR A 49 -8.73 3.78 1.21
N LYS A 50 -8.40 4.93 0.62
CA LYS A 50 -9.39 5.91 0.14
C LYS A 50 -9.48 5.95 -1.39
N SER A 51 -8.37 5.76 -2.09
CA SER A 51 -8.35 5.70 -3.55
C SER A 51 -7.17 4.90 -4.10
N TYR A 52 -7.27 4.46 -5.35
CA TYR A 52 -6.15 4.03 -6.17
C TYR A 52 -6.31 4.60 -7.57
N ASN A 53 -5.22 5.04 -8.22
CA ASN A 53 -5.22 5.59 -9.58
C ASN A 53 -6.36 6.61 -9.84
N ASP A 54 -6.61 7.49 -8.85
CA ASP A 54 -7.69 8.50 -8.82
C ASP A 54 -9.13 7.96 -8.69
N GLU A 55 -9.33 6.64 -8.69
CA GLU A 55 -10.60 6.00 -8.38
C GLU A 55 -10.82 5.90 -6.87
N LYS A 56 -11.98 6.37 -6.40
CA LYS A 56 -12.36 6.27 -4.98
C LYS A 56 -12.76 4.84 -4.64
N ILE A 57 -12.27 4.37 -3.50
CA ILE A 57 -12.68 3.09 -2.94
C ILE A 57 -13.91 3.34 -2.07
N SER A 58 -15.04 2.73 -2.42
CA SER A 58 -16.30 2.90 -1.70
C SER A 58 -16.39 2.07 -0.42
N ASN A 59 -15.69 0.93 -0.38
CA ASN A 59 -15.72 -0.01 0.75
C ASN A 59 -14.38 -0.04 1.48
N ASN A 60 -14.40 -0.07 2.81
CA ASN A 60 -13.18 -0.22 3.57
C ASN A 60 -12.58 -1.62 3.32
N VAL A 61 -11.40 -1.67 2.69
CA VAL A 61 -10.68 -2.91 2.40
C VAL A 61 -9.44 -2.99 3.27
N SER A 62 -9.23 -4.15 3.90
CA SER A 62 -8.00 -4.43 4.66
C SER A 62 -6.80 -4.67 3.74
N ARG A 63 -7.08 -5.13 2.52
CA ARG A 63 -6.13 -5.46 1.46
C ARG A 63 -6.56 -4.74 0.19
N LEU A 64 -5.70 -3.88 -0.33
CA LEU A 64 -5.96 -3.19 -1.59
C LEU A 64 -5.40 -4.03 -2.74
N PHE A 65 -6.26 -4.47 -3.66
CA PHE A 65 -5.85 -5.09 -4.92
C PHE A 65 -6.01 -4.07 -6.05
N ILE A 66 -4.98 -3.92 -6.87
CA ILE A 66 -4.96 -3.06 -8.05
C ILE A 66 -4.65 -3.96 -9.25
N SER A 67 -5.62 -4.10 -10.17
CA SER A 67 -5.42 -4.87 -11.40
C SER A 67 -4.31 -4.25 -12.24
N ARG A 68 -3.51 -5.10 -12.89
CA ARG A 68 -2.54 -4.66 -13.89
C ARG A 68 -3.19 -3.82 -14.99
N ASP A 69 -4.43 -4.12 -15.37
CA ASP A 69 -5.15 -3.43 -16.46
C ASP A 69 -5.36 -1.93 -16.18
N VAL A 70 -5.37 -1.53 -14.92
CA VAL A 70 -5.55 -0.15 -14.49
C VAL A 70 -4.24 0.50 -14.04
N MET A 71 -3.08 -0.11 -14.32
CA MET A 71 -1.75 0.40 -13.97
C MET A 71 -0.99 0.93 -15.20
N PRO A 72 -1.24 2.18 -15.63
CA PRO A 72 -0.49 2.77 -16.74
C PRO A 72 1.01 2.81 -16.41
N ASP A 73 1.85 2.53 -17.40
CA ASP A 73 3.31 2.46 -17.27
C ASP A 73 3.81 1.54 -16.15
N ASN A 74 3.07 0.47 -15.84
CA ASN A 74 3.32 -0.45 -14.73
C ASN A 74 3.41 0.25 -13.35
N LYS A 75 2.69 1.37 -13.21
CA LYS A 75 2.66 2.17 -11.99
C LYS A 75 1.26 2.20 -11.39
N ALA A 76 1.21 2.21 -10.07
CA ALA A 76 0.01 2.49 -9.32
C ALA A 76 0.28 3.55 -8.27
N LYS A 77 -0.73 4.36 -7.98
CA LYS A 77 -0.78 5.25 -6.83
C LYS A 77 -1.96 4.88 -5.96
N PHE A 78 -1.83 5.02 -4.66
CA PHE A 78 -2.92 4.83 -3.72
C PHE A 78 -2.90 5.89 -2.64
N THR A 79 -4.07 6.15 -2.07
CA THR A 79 -4.21 6.98 -0.88
C THR A 79 -4.82 6.16 0.25
N ALA A 80 -4.39 6.45 1.47
CA ALA A 80 -4.88 5.79 2.66
C ALA A 80 -4.83 6.72 3.87
N VAL A 81 -5.55 6.38 4.93
CA VAL A 81 -5.61 7.14 6.18
C VAL A 81 -5.60 6.19 7.37
N ILE A 82 -4.91 6.58 8.44
CA ILE A 82 -5.04 5.96 9.76
C ILE A 82 -5.91 6.87 10.62
N GLU A 83 -7.12 6.43 10.96
CA GLU A 83 -8.17 7.30 11.54
C GLU A 83 -8.14 7.39 13.08
N PHE A 84 -7.30 6.60 13.75
CA PHE A 84 -7.26 6.57 15.21
C PHE A 84 -6.10 7.38 15.79
N GLU A 85 -6.27 7.88 17.00
CA GLU A 85 -5.19 8.53 17.75
C GLU A 85 -4.28 7.49 18.43
N PRO A 86 -2.96 7.48 18.14
CA PRO A 86 -2.02 6.55 18.75
C PRO A 86 -1.66 7.01 20.17
N LYS A 87 -1.65 6.08 21.12
CA LYS A 87 -1.16 6.34 22.50
C LYS A 87 0.38 6.35 22.57
N GLN A 88 1.04 5.77 21.58
CA GLN A 88 2.49 5.65 21.47
C GLN A 88 2.88 5.61 19.99
N SER A 89 4.16 5.85 19.67
CA SER A 89 4.64 5.69 18.31
C SER A 89 4.54 4.23 17.86
N HIS A 90 4.08 4.01 16.63
CA HIS A 90 4.03 2.70 15.99
C HIS A 90 4.85 2.70 14.71
N ASP A 91 5.49 1.57 14.40
CA ASP A 91 5.99 1.33 13.05
C ASP A 91 4.85 0.79 12.20
N VAL A 92 4.72 1.30 10.98
CA VAL A 92 3.73 0.89 10.00
C VAL A 92 4.47 0.23 8.85
N LYS A 93 4.28 -1.08 8.71
CA LYS A 93 4.84 -1.87 7.64
C LYS A 93 3.90 -1.84 6.45
N PHE A 94 4.37 -1.31 5.33
CA PHE A 94 3.68 -1.42 4.04
C PHE A 94 4.38 -2.49 3.20
N ARG A 95 3.58 -3.30 2.51
CA ARG A 95 4.07 -4.34 1.61
C ARG A 95 3.26 -4.33 0.32
N ALA A 96 3.95 -4.30 -0.81
CA ALA A 96 3.36 -4.47 -2.12
C ALA A 96 3.84 -5.81 -2.70
N SER A 97 2.92 -6.60 -3.21
CA SER A 97 3.17 -7.94 -3.73
C SER A 97 2.64 -8.07 -5.14
N ILE A 98 3.43 -8.63 -6.05
CA ILE A 98 2.98 -9.01 -7.39
C ILE A 98 2.21 -10.33 -7.28
N ILE A 99 1.00 -10.35 -7.84
CA ILE A 99 0.17 -11.56 -7.90
C ILE A 99 0.14 -12.08 -9.33
N GLU A 100 0.49 -13.34 -9.52
CA GLU A 100 0.39 -14.07 -10.78
C GLU A 100 -0.36 -15.39 -10.51
N GLN A 101 -1.48 -15.60 -11.20
CA GLN A 101 -2.35 -16.78 -11.03
C GLN A 101 -2.72 -17.06 -9.56
N HIS A 102 -3.16 -16.02 -8.85
CA HIS A 102 -3.49 -16.07 -7.42
C HIS A 102 -2.33 -16.40 -6.47
N LYS A 103 -1.08 -16.44 -6.96
CA LYS A 103 0.12 -16.65 -6.15
C LYS A 103 0.92 -15.37 -6.07
N GLU A 104 1.50 -15.12 -4.91
CA GLU A 104 2.51 -14.09 -4.76
C GLU A 104 3.83 -14.59 -5.39
N VAL A 105 4.38 -13.81 -6.32
CA VAL A 105 5.64 -14.16 -7.00
C VAL A 105 6.81 -13.29 -6.56
N GLU A 106 6.55 -12.04 -6.17
CA GLU A 106 7.57 -11.12 -5.66
C GLU A 106 6.94 -10.03 -4.79
N SER A 107 7.70 -9.41 -3.90
CA SER A 107 7.21 -8.34 -3.04
C SER A 107 8.29 -7.32 -2.64
N ASP A 108 7.88 -6.09 -2.39
CA ASP A 108 8.70 -5.07 -1.74
C ASP A 108 8.00 -4.58 -0.48
N GLN A 109 8.79 -4.19 0.53
CA GLN A 109 8.27 -3.72 1.80
C GLN A 109 9.06 -2.53 2.33
N MET A 110 8.37 -1.67 3.06
CA MET A 110 8.98 -0.54 3.76
C MET A 110 8.27 -0.23 5.06
N PHE A 111 8.91 0.61 5.88
CA PHE A 111 8.41 1.05 7.17
C PHE A 111 8.26 2.56 7.18
N ALA A 112 7.15 3.01 7.77
CA ALA A 112 6.88 4.39 8.12
C ALA A 112 6.62 4.47 9.64
N LYS A 113 6.80 5.64 10.23
CA LYS A 113 6.45 5.90 11.63
C LYS A 113 5.07 6.54 11.71
N PHE A 114 4.26 6.06 12.64
CA PHE A 114 2.96 6.61 12.97
C PHE A 114 2.96 7.13 14.40
N SER A 115 2.64 8.41 14.56
CA SER A 115 2.65 9.10 15.85
C SER A 115 1.72 10.32 15.80
N ALA A 116 1.20 10.74 16.96
CA ALA A 116 0.48 12.01 17.10
C ALA A 116 1.39 13.20 16.76
#